data_AF-A0A957A9G6-F1
#
_entry.id   AF-A0A957A9G6-F1
#
_cell.length_a   1.000
_cell.length_b   1.000
_cell.length_c   1.000
_cell.angle_alpha   90.00
_cell.angle_beta   90.00
_cell.angle_gamma   90.00
#
_symmetry.space_group_name_H-M   'P 1'
#
loop_
_entity.id
_entity.type
_entity.pdbx_description
1 polymer ?
#
loop_
_entity_poly.entity_id
_entity_poly.type
_entity_poly.pdbx_seq_one_letter_code
_entity_poly.pdbx_strand_id
1 'polypeptide(L)'
;MPTLRIAILQPPAPDYGRAQAAWSELLARIDDAAQDEPDLVVLPEASYPAWFLGAAATSAPDLADARILGDLAERARQHHVYIAAGLVLGRPASPQNAAVLLSPDGVELARAAESRPAPWFTAGRGPAAASIEGAPIALFAGADHLDPRWVEAIADARTQLCIATGAARGWIGPGQAPGQPPAVAGDPSTHVIATRSAETGAWFAAAGRAGVEADSVGYAGGAGIVSPRDGWVVRAPEDRAGVVLHACELTPPTPGVTPLEQRTVTSAHGAAGNTRVAALALDPSPSVVELMESVRASVRAAAALGTQLIVLPDLTGPDPRAVTRAEVLPLLEEVAAETHTLVLAGAAERAEGELYRSVSVVENGRLLATYRVAALSDEDRAAGFRPGSDSSPIVSTERAGIIGLLGGREGLQP
;
A
#
# COMPACT_ATOMS: atom_id res chain seq x y z
N MET A 1 0.85 -14.42 27.93
CA MET A 1 0.88 -13.40 26.85
C MET A 1 -0.55 -13.16 26.46
N PRO A 2 -0.97 -11.91 26.22
CA PRO A 2 -2.35 -11.65 25.86
C PRO A 2 -2.64 -12.27 24.48
N THR A 3 -3.63 -13.14 24.44
CA THR A 3 -4.26 -13.59 23.20
C THR A 3 -5.47 -12.70 22.99
N LEU A 4 -5.58 -12.05 21.84
CA LEU A 4 -6.69 -11.15 21.52
C LEU A 4 -7.50 -11.72 20.36
N ARG A 5 -8.78 -12.00 20.57
CA ARG A 5 -9.74 -12.42 19.55
C ARG A 5 -10.27 -11.18 18.83
N ILE A 6 -9.94 -11.05 17.55
CA ILE A 6 -10.29 -9.87 16.76
C ILE A 6 -11.31 -10.26 15.70
N ALA A 7 -12.49 -9.65 15.77
CA ALA A 7 -13.50 -9.68 14.72
C ALA A 7 -13.34 -8.47 13.80
N ILE A 8 -13.28 -8.67 12.49
CA ILE A 8 -13.26 -7.59 11.50
C ILE A 8 -14.51 -7.69 10.64
N LEU A 9 -15.29 -6.62 10.62
CA LEU A 9 -16.51 -6.54 9.83
C LEU A 9 -16.20 -5.87 8.49
N GLN A 10 -16.57 -6.55 7.42
CA GLN A 10 -16.54 -6.02 6.07
C GLN A 10 -17.98 -5.84 5.58
N PRO A 11 -18.60 -4.66 5.77
CA PRO A 11 -19.89 -4.36 5.19
C PRO A 11 -19.79 -4.10 3.68
N PRO A 12 -20.92 -4.10 2.95
CA PRO A 12 -21.01 -3.45 1.65
C PRO A 12 -20.64 -1.96 1.76
N ALA A 13 -20.24 -1.32 0.65
CA ALA A 13 -20.00 0.11 0.62
C ALA A 13 -21.31 0.90 0.34
N PRO A 14 -21.94 1.55 1.34
CA PRO A 14 -23.18 2.26 1.12
C PRO A 14 -22.94 3.66 0.54
N ASP A 15 -23.82 4.09 -0.35
CA ASP A 15 -23.90 5.49 -0.73
C ASP A 15 -24.32 6.36 0.46
N TYR A 16 -23.91 7.62 0.45
CA TYR A 16 -24.28 8.61 1.47
C TYR A 16 -25.80 8.68 1.72
N GLY A 17 -26.63 8.56 0.67
CA GLY A 17 -28.10 8.58 0.79
C GLY A 17 -28.69 7.40 1.59
N ARG A 18 -27.91 6.33 1.79
CA ARG A 18 -28.29 5.14 2.58
C ARG A 18 -27.58 5.06 3.93
N ALA A 19 -26.81 6.07 4.32
CA ALA A 19 -25.98 6.08 5.53
C ALA A 19 -26.73 5.61 6.79
N GLN A 20 -27.94 6.11 7.03
CA GLN A 20 -28.73 5.74 8.22
C GLN A 20 -29.16 4.27 8.24
N ALA A 21 -29.57 3.73 7.09
CA ALA A 21 -29.96 2.33 6.97
C ALA A 21 -28.73 1.43 7.12
N ALA A 22 -27.64 1.77 6.42
CA ALA A 22 -26.39 1.03 6.50
C ALA A 22 -25.78 1.04 7.90
N TRP A 23 -25.91 2.15 8.64
CA TRP A 23 -25.50 2.23 10.04
C TRP A 23 -26.29 1.27 10.94
N SER A 24 -27.61 1.23 10.77
CA SER A 24 -28.48 0.33 11.54
C SER A 24 -28.14 -1.14 11.25
N GLU A 25 -27.88 -1.47 9.99
CA GLU A 25 -27.42 -2.79 9.57
C GLU A 25 -26.03 -3.12 10.14
N LEU A 26 -25.12 -2.15 10.20
CA LEU A 26 -23.79 -2.34 10.78
C LEU A 26 -23.85 -2.58 12.29
N LEU A 27 -24.68 -1.83 13.02
CA LEU A 27 -24.90 -2.07 14.45
C LEU A 27 -25.45 -3.47 14.73
N ALA A 28 -26.39 -3.96 13.91
CA ALA A 28 -26.87 -5.34 14.02
C ALA A 28 -25.77 -6.36 13.76
N ARG A 29 -24.88 -6.10 12.78
CA ARG A 29 -23.72 -6.97 12.52
C ARG A 29 -22.72 -6.99 13.66
N ILE A 30 -22.56 -5.90 14.41
CA ILE A 30 -21.75 -5.88 15.63
C ILE A 30 -22.35 -6.83 16.67
N ASP A 31 -23.68 -6.82 16.83
CA ASP A 31 -24.37 -7.73 17.76
C ASP A 31 -24.21 -9.20 17.37
N ASP A 32 -24.32 -9.48 16.07
CA ASP A 32 -24.14 -10.83 15.54
C ASP A 32 -22.69 -11.29 15.73
N ALA A 33 -21.71 -10.45 15.41
CA ALA A 33 -20.29 -10.77 15.58
C ALA A 33 -19.90 -10.92 17.06
N ALA A 34 -20.57 -10.21 17.97
CA ALA A 34 -20.36 -10.33 19.40
C ALA A 34 -20.77 -11.70 19.96
N GLN A 35 -21.62 -12.47 19.26
CA GLN A 35 -22.00 -13.83 19.68
C GLN A 35 -20.81 -14.80 19.71
N ASP A 36 -19.77 -14.53 18.91
CA ASP A 36 -18.53 -15.31 18.91
C ASP A 36 -17.51 -14.82 19.95
N GLU A 37 -17.93 -13.94 20.86
CA GLU A 37 -17.14 -13.40 21.98
C GLU A 37 -15.73 -12.91 21.54
N PRO A 38 -15.64 -11.95 20.60
CA PRO A 38 -14.38 -11.29 20.31
C PRO A 38 -14.00 -10.35 21.46
N ASP A 39 -12.69 -10.12 21.64
CA ASP A 39 -12.18 -9.09 22.53
C ASP A 39 -12.19 -7.71 21.84
N LEU A 40 -12.01 -7.68 20.51
CA LEU A 40 -12.00 -6.47 19.70
C LEU A 40 -12.83 -6.64 18.43
N VAL A 41 -13.70 -5.68 18.15
CA VAL A 41 -14.42 -5.53 16.88
C VAL A 41 -13.84 -4.36 16.09
N VAL A 42 -13.50 -4.57 14.82
CA VAL A 42 -12.95 -3.53 13.93
C VAL A 42 -13.92 -3.24 12.78
N LEU A 43 -14.26 -1.96 12.61
CA LEU A 43 -15.13 -1.43 11.57
C LEU A 43 -14.32 -0.60 10.57
N PRO A 44 -14.69 -0.60 9.28
CA PRO A 44 -13.92 0.07 8.25
C PRO A 44 -14.04 1.59 8.28
N GLU A 45 -13.22 2.21 7.44
CA GLU A 45 -13.15 3.62 7.13
C GLU A 45 -14.54 4.19 6.86
N ALA A 46 -14.80 5.39 7.39
CA ALA A 46 -16.00 6.16 7.14
C ALA A 46 -17.32 5.37 7.31
N SER A 47 -17.37 4.38 8.22
CA SER A 47 -18.54 3.50 8.49
C SER A 47 -19.83 4.27 8.70
N TYR A 48 -19.71 5.54 9.11
CA TYR A 48 -20.75 6.53 8.98
C TYR A 48 -20.16 7.89 8.54
N PRO A 49 -20.88 8.69 7.73
CA PRO A 49 -22.08 8.32 6.97
C PRO A 49 -21.74 7.53 5.69
N ALA A 50 -20.65 7.91 5.04
CA ALA A 50 -20.08 7.28 3.85
C ALA A 50 -18.70 7.91 3.61
N TRP A 51 -17.88 7.32 2.73
CA TRP A 51 -16.57 7.89 2.43
C TRP A 51 -16.68 9.02 1.38
N PHE A 52 -17.46 8.78 0.33
CA PHE A 52 -17.76 9.73 -0.71
C PHE A 52 -18.95 10.61 -0.31
N LEU A 53 -18.66 11.84 0.12
CA LEU A 53 -19.68 12.80 0.53
C LEU A 53 -20.35 13.53 -0.65
N GLY A 54 -19.79 13.42 -1.86
CA GLY A 54 -20.32 14.01 -3.10
C GLY A 54 -20.57 15.53 -3.03
N ALA A 55 -21.43 16.03 -3.94
CA ALA A 55 -21.89 17.43 -3.91
C ALA A 55 -22.77 17.76 -2.68
N ALA A 56 -23.25 16.75 -1.94
CA ALA A 56 -23.98 16.93 -0.68
C ALA A 56 -23.10 17.53 0.43
N ALA A 57 -21.77 17.48 0.30
CA ALA A 57 -20.84 18.19 1.18
C ALA A 57 -20.91 19.72 1.06
N THR A 58 -21.50 20.28 -0.01
CA THR A 58 -21.61 21.73 -0.19
C THR A 58 -22.56 22.42 0.79
N SER A 59 -23.33 21.67 1.59
CA SER A 59 -24.35 22.22 2.49
C SER A 59 -24.29 21.74 3.95
N ALA A 60 -23.18 21.14 4.40
CA ALA A 60 -22.96 20.54 5.74
C ALA A 60 -23.44 19.07 5.85
N PRO A 61 -22.54 18.06 5.81
CA PRO A 61 -22.92 16.66 6.09
C PRO A 61 -23.46 16.49 7.52
N ASP A 62 -24.42 15.59 7.70
CA ASP A 62 -24.94 15.21 9.01
C ASP A 62 -23.98 14.22 9.67
N LEU A 63 -23.03 14.76 10.43
CA LEU A 63 -21.96 13.96 11.05
C LEU A 63 -22.43 13.28 12.35
N ALA A 64 -23.49 13.79 12.99
CA ALA A 64 -24.14 13.19 14.16
C ALA A 64 -23.18 12.56 15.20
N ASP A 65 -21.98 13.13 15.41
CA ASP A 65 -20.87 12.51 16.14
C ASP A 65 -21.30 11.92 17.49
N ALA A 66 -22.01 12.70 18.31
CA ALA A 66 -22.44 12.28 19.64
C ALA A 66 -23.37 11.07 19.60
N ARG A 67 -24.27 10.99 18.61
CA ARG A 67 -25.16 9.84 18.41
C ARG A 67 -24.36 8.62 17.98
N ILE A 68 -23.53 8.77 16.95
CA ILE A 68 -22.75 7.66 16.38
C ILE A 68 -21.78 7.06 17.40
N LEU A 69 -21.07 7.91 18.15
CA LEU A 69 -20.19 7.47 19.23
C LEU A 69 -21.00 6.86 20.39
N GLY A 70 -22.18 7.42 20.70
CA GLY A 70 -23.09 6.87 21.71
C GLY A 70 -23.57 5.46 21.37
N ASP A 71 -23.99 5.23 20.11
CA ASP A 71 -24.43 3.92 19.62
C ASP A 71 -23.31 2.87 19.75
N LEU A 72 -22.09 3.21 19.33
CA LEU A 72 -20.93 2.31 19.46
C LEU A 72 -20.55 2.06 20.93
N ALA A 73 -20.55 3.11 21.76
CA ALA A 73 -20.24 2.99 23.18
C ALA A 73 -21.26 2.09 23.91
N GLU A 74 -22.54 2.13 23.51
CA GLU A 74 -23.56 1.24 24.05
C GLU A 74 -23.29 -0.22 23.68
N ARG A 75 -22.89 -0.52 22.43
CA ARG A 75 -22.55 -1.89 22.03
C ARG A 75 -21.27 -2.40 22.68
N ALA A 76 -20.27 -1.53 22.85
CA ALA A 76 -19.06 -1.86 23.58
C ALA A 76 -19.38 -2.31 25.02
N ARG A 77 -20.28 -1.57 25.72
CA ARG A 77 -20.79 -1.93 27.06
C ARG A 77 -21.60 -3.20 27.07
N GLN A 78 -22.57 -3.30 26.17
CA GLN A 78 -23.52 -4.41 26.12
C GLN A 78 -22.80 -5.76 25.93
N HIS A 79 -21.77 -5.77 25.09
CA HIS A 79 -21.06 -6.99 24.71
C HIS A 79 -19.68 -7.12 25.37
N HIS A 80 -19.31 -6.18 26.25
CA HIS A 80 -18.02 -6.13 26.93
C HIS A 80 -16.81 -6.24 25.97
N VAL A 81 -16.86 -5.49 24.87
CA VAL A 81 -15.91 -5.60 23.76
C VAL A 81 -15.25 -4.27 23.43
N TYR A 82 -13.98 -4.28 23.02
CA TYR A 82 -13.36 -3.11 22.42
C TYR A 82 -13.92 -2.88 21.01
N ILE A 83 -14.15 -1.62 20.62
CA ILE A 83 -14.58 -1.29 19.26
C ILE A 83 -13.64 -0.27 18.64
N ALA A 84 -13.00 -0.64 17.55
CA ALA A 84 -12.27 0.29 16.68
C ALA A 84 -13.10 0.60 15.45
N ALA A 85 -13.34 1.88 15.14
CA ALA A 85 -14.20 2.27 14.04
C ALA A 85 -13.63 3.43 13.23
N GLY A 86 -13.60 3.27 11.91
CA GLY A 86 -13.39 4.39 10.98
C GLY A 86 -14.69 5.18 10.80
N LEU A 87 -14.67 6.49 11.00
CA LEU A 87 -15.83 7.36 11.01
C LEU A 87 -15.51 8.70 10.33
N VAL A 88 -16.52 9.37 9.76
CA VAL A 88 -16.41 10.78 9.44
C VAL A 88 -16.92 11.59 10.62
N LEU A 89 -16.03 12.39 11.23
CA LEU A 89 -16.31 13.13 12.46
C LEU A 89 -15.96 14.62 12.30
N GLY A 90 -16.32 15.43 13.28
CA GLY A 90 -15.95 16.84 13.34
C GLY A 90 -17.10 17.77 12.97
N ARG A 91 -16.78 18.92 12.40
CA ARG A 91 -17.80 19.90 11.99
C ARG A 91 -18.16 19.66 10.54
N PRO A 92 -19.42 19.88 10.14
CA PRO A 92 -19.81 19.71 8.75
C PRO A 92 -18.99 20.55 7.75
N ALA A 93 -18.53 21.74 8.13
CA ALA A 93 -17.68 22.58 7.29
C ALA A 93 -16.20 22.11 7.23
N SER A 94 -15.81 21.18 8.09
CA SER A 94 -14.45 20.66 8.21
C SER A 94 -14.48 19.19 8.68
N PRO A 95 -15.10 18.29 7.91
CA PRO A 95 -15.24 16.89 8.31
C PRO A 95 -13.85 16.23 8.28
N GLN A 96 -13.62 15.26 9.14
CA GLN A 96 -12.38 14.51 9.23
C GLN A 96 -12.66 13.04 9.00
N ASN A 97 -11.83 12.40 8.19
CA ASN A 97 -11.75 10.95 8.15
C ASN A 97 -10.97 10.47 9.38
N ALA A 98 -11.68 9.90 10.35
CA ALA A 98 -11.18 9.59 11.67
C ALA A 98 -11.26 8.10 11.97
N ALA A 99 -10.47 7.68 12.96
CA ALA A 99 -10.59 6.39 13.59
C ALA A 99 -10.72 6.61 15.10
N VAL A 100 -11.61 5.86 15.75
CA VAL A 100 -11.78 5.87 17.20
C VAL A 100 -11.61 4.46 17.76
N LEU A 101 -11.07 4.34 18.96
CA LEU A 101 -11.02 3.10 19.73
C LEU A 101 -11.78 3.31 21.04
N LEU A 102 -12.81 2.49 21.27
CA LEU A 102 -13.63 2.48 22.49
C LEU A 102 -13.26 1.26 23.34
N SER A 103 -13.23 1.45 24.66
CA SER A 103 -13.11 0.38 25.65
C SER A 103 -14.42 -0.39 25.83
N PRO A 104 -14.40 -1.57 26.50
CA PRO A 104 -15.60 -2.28 26.92
C PRO A 104 -16.56 -1.47 27.81
N ASP A 105 -16.10 -0.39 28.45
CA ASP A 105 -16.97 0.52 29.22
C ASP A 105 -17.62 1.60 28.34
N GLY A 106 -17.32 1.59 27.03
CA GLY A 106 -17.74 2.61 26.07
C GLY A 106 -16.97 3.93 26.20
N VAL A 107 -15.76 3.90 26.77
CA VAL A 107 -14.88 5.07 26.91
C VAL A 107 -13.93 5.13 25.71
N GLU A 108 -13.78 6.31 25.11
CA GLU A 108 -12.80 6.52 24.05
C GLU A 108 -11.37 6.49 24.59
N LEU A 109 -10.58 5.53 24.13
CA LEU A 109 -9.18 5.34 24.52
C LEU A 109 -8.21 6.05 23.58
N ALA A 110 -8.56 6.12 22.29
CA ALA A 110 -7.75 6.79 21.29
C ALA A 110 -8.58 7.27 20.10
N ARG A 111 -8.05 8.31 19.45
CA ARG A 111 -8.60 8.89 18.22
C ARG A 111 -7.48 9.35 17.31
N ALA A 112 -7.57 8.93 16.06
CA ALA A 112 -6.70 9.39 14.97
C ALA A 112 -7.55 10.06 13.89
N ALA A 113 -6.93 10.92 13.09
CA ALA A 113 -7.52 11.45 11.87
C ALA A 113 -6.50 11.42 10.74
N GLU A 114 -6.96 11.08 9.53
CA GLU A 114 -6.10 10.81 8.37
C GLU A 114 -5.24 12.04 8.03
N SER A 115 -3.92 11.83 7.93
CA SER A 115 -2.95 12.91 7.77
C SER A 115 -2.95 13.52 6.36
N ARG A 116 -3.29 12.73 5.33
CA ARG A 116 -3.38 13.17 3.93
C ARG A 116 -4.69 12.69 3.29
N PRO A 117 -5.83 13.28 3.67
CA PRO A 117 -7.11 12.75 3.26
C PRO A 117 -7.54 13.25 1.88
N ALA A 118 -8.66 12.73 1.39
CA ALA A 118 -9.30 13.20 0.16
C ALA A 118 -9.78 14.67 0.28
N PRO A 119 -10.01 15.38 -0.85
CA PRO A 119 -10.25 16.84 -0.86
C PRO A 119 -11.47 17.33 -0.05
N TRP A 120 -12.42 16.46 0.26
CA TRP A 120 -13.60 16.80 1.06
C TRP A 120 -13.40 16.59 2.56
N PHE A 121 -12.23 16.13 3.00
CA PHE A 121 -11.88 16.00 4.41
C PHE A 121 -10.78 16.99 4.80
N THR A 122 -10.78 17.38 6.06
CA THR A 122 -9.73 18.19 6.67
C THR A 122 -8.63 17.27 7.18
N ALA A 123 -7.38 17.61 6.87
CA ALA A 123 -6.21 16.88 7.34
C ALA A 123 -6.19 16.79 8.87
N GLY A 124 -5.89 15.59 9.35
CA GLY A 124 -5.80 15.24 10.75
C GLY A 124 -4.38 14.91 11.21
N ARG A 125 -4.30 14.15 12.30
CA ARG A 125 -3.07 13.57 12.82
C ARG A 125 -3.33 12.13 13.24
N GLY A 126 -2.42 11.25 12.85
CA GLY A 126 -2.39 9.85 13.21
C GLY A 126 -0.99 9.29 12.94
N PRO A 127 -0.70 8.03 13.34
CA PRO A 127 -1.55 7.18 14.16
C PRO A 127 -1.69 7.68 15.60
N ALA A 128 -2.71 7.19 16.30
CA ALA A 128 -2.88 7.38 17.73
C ALA A 128 -2.40 6.13 18.49
N ALA A 129 -1.67 6.33 19.59
CA ALA A 129 -1.23 5.25 20.46
C ALA A 129 -2.26 4.98 21.57
N ALA A 130 -2.46 3.70 21.91
CA ALA A 130 -3.28 3.29 23.06
C ALA A 130 -2.76 1.96 23.64
N SER A 131 -3.52 1.35 24.55
CA SER A 131 -3.30 -0.02 24.99
C SER A 131 -4.60 -0.81 25.10
N ILE A 132 -4.57 -2.08 24.71
CA ILE A 132 -5.65 -3.06 24.95
C ILE A 132 -5.05 -4.16 25.83
N GLU A 133 -5.59 -4.37 27.03
CA GLU A 133 -5.07 -5.38 27.98
C GLU A 133 -3.55 -5.29 28.21
N GLY A 134 -3.02 -4.06 28.27
CA GLY A 134 -1.59 -3.78 28.44
C GLY A 134 -0.74 -3.95 27.17
N ALA A 135 -1.31 -4.42 26.05
CA ALA A 135 -0.62 -4.49 24.77
C ALA A 135 -0.61 -3.12 24.08
N PRO A 136 0.56 -2.56 23.70
CA PRO A 136 0.63 -1.29 22.96
C PRO A 136 0.01 -1.42 21.57
N ILE A 137 -0.88 -0.50 21.23
CA ILE A 137 -1.56 -0.47 19.92
C ILE A 137 -1.30 0.85 19.20
N ALA A 138 -1.33 0.80 17.86
CA ALA A 138 -1.37 1.97 16.98
C ALA A 138 -2.66 1.95 16.15
N LEU A 139 -3.45 3.02 16.25
CA LEU A 139 -4.71 3.21 15.53
C LEU A 139 -4.52 4.15 14.34
N PHE A 140 -4.83 3.65 13.14
CA PHE A 140 -4.71 4.38 11.87
C PHE A 140 -6.07 4.69 11.28
N ALA A 141 -6.22 5.92 10.79
CA ALA A 141 -7.36 6.37 9.99
C ALA A 141 -6.99 6.40 8.51
N GLY A 142 -7.94 6.02 7.64
CA GLY A 142 -7.76 6.05 6.19
C GLY A 142 -6.48 5.36 5.71
N ALA A 143 -5.79 5.97 4.76
CA ALA A 143 -4.60 5.41 4.11
C ALA A 143 -3.30 5.59 4.93
N ASP A 144 -3.33 6.15 6.14
CA ASP A 144 -2.11 6.41 6.91
C ASP A 144 -1.32 5.13 7.23
N HIS A 145 -1.99 3.99 7.35
CA HIS A 145 -1.36 2.69 7.60
C HIS A 145 -0.45 2.20 6.44
N LEU A 146 -0.58 2.79 5.25
CA LEU A 146 0.26 2.49 4.09
C LEU A 146 1.54 3.35 4.06
N ASP A 147 1.57 4.45 4.83
CA ASP A 147 2.67 5.40 4.81
C ASP A 147 3.93 4.82 5.49
N PRO A 148 5.06 4.66 4.76
CA PRO A 148 6.29 4.10 5.31
C PRO A 148 6.88 4.92 6.48
N ARG A 149 6.53 6.20 6.61
CA ARG A 149 7.07 7.06 7.68
C ARG A 149 6.71 6.58 9.08
N TRP A 150 5.67 5.75 9.20
CA TRP A 150 5.24 5.23 10.51
C TRP A 150 6.00 3.98 10.95
N VAL A 151 6.76 3.33 10.07
CA VAL A 151 7.46 2.06 10.38
C VAL A 151 8.38 2.21 11.59
N GLU A 152 9.25 3.22 11.57
CA GLU A 152 10.19 3.48 12.68
C GLU A 152 9.43 3.82 13.98
N ALA A 153 8.41 4.68 13.91
CA ALA A 153 7.63 5.07 15.07
C ALA A 153 6.87 3.89 15.71
N ILE A 154 6.32 2.98 14.90
CA ILE A 154 5.63 1.77 15.36
C ILE A 154 6.63 0.83 16.07
N ALA A 155 7.81 0.65 15.46
CA ALA A 155 8.87 -0.22 15.98
C ALA A 155 9.45 0.32 17.30
N ASP A 156 9.76 1.62 17.37
CA ASP A 156 10.27 2.29 18.57
C ASP A 156 9.28 2.24 19.72
N ALA A 157 7.99 2.43 19.41
CA ALA A 157 6.90 2.32 20.39
C ALA A 157 6.64 0.87 20.83
N ARG A 158 7.32 -0.12 20.23
CA ARG A 158 7.10 -1.56 20.48
C ARG A 158 5.63 -1.95 20.34
N THR A 159 4.99 -1.40 19.32
CA THR A 159 3.59 -1.67 19.02
C THR A 159 3.40 -3.16 18.74
N GLN A 160 2.40 -3.77 19.38
CA GLN A 160 2.09 -5.19 19.20
C GLN A 160 0.96 -5.41 18.20
N LEU A 161 0.06 -4.44 18.08
CA LEU A 161 -1.09 -4.47 17.17
C LEU A 161 -1.30 -3.10 16.51
N CYS A 162 -1.30 -3.10 15.19
CA CYS A 162 -1.74 -1.98 14.37
C CYS A 162 -3.19 -2.23 13.94
N ILE A 163 -4.08 -1.29 14.25
CA ILE A 163 -5.48 -1.30 13.81
C ILE A 163 -5.62 -0.31 12.65
N ALA A 164 -5.82 -0.83 11.44
CA ALA A 164 -6.00 -0.04 10.24
C ALA A 164 -7.47 -0.04 9.85
N THR A 165 -8.17 1.08 10.06
CA THR A 165 -9.57 1.18 9.65
C THR A 165 -9.70 1.48 8.16
N GLY A 166 -8.65 1.97 7.48
CA GLY A 166 -8.65 2.31 6.05
C GLY A 166 -9.14 1.16 5.17
N ALA A 167 -9.99 1.46 4.18
CA ALA A 167 -10.50 0.43 3.28
C ALA A 167 -9.66 0.34 2.00
N ALA A 168 -9.32 -0.88 1.60
CA ALA A 168 -8.67 -1.21 0.34
C ALA A 168 -9.50 -0.68 -0.86
N ARG A 169 -8.97 0.33 -1.56
CA ARG A 169 -9.59 0.86 -2.78
C ARG A 169 -8.89 0.24 -3.99
N GLY A 170 -9.70 -0.16 -4.97
CA GLY A 170 -9.22 -0.76 -6.22
C GLY A 170 -9.77 -0.04 -7.44
N TRP A 171 -9.28 -0.44 -8.60
CA TRP A 171 -9.69 0.06 -9.90
C TRP A 171 -11.04 -0.53 -10.30
N ILE A 172 -11.97 0.35 -10.69
CA ILE A 172 -13.28 -0.06 -11.21
C ILE A 172 -13.12 -0.44 -12.69
N GLY A 173 -13.38 -1.70 -13.02
CA GLY A 173 -13.44 -2.22 -14.38
C GLY A 173 -14.87 -2.60 -14.79
N PRO A 174 -15.11 -2.83 -16.09
CA PRO A 174 -16.37 -3.39 -16.55
C PRO A 174 -16.62 -4.75 -15.87
N GLY A 175 -17.87 -5.02 -15.50
CA GLY A 175 -18.26 -6.32 -14.97
C GLY A 175 -17.91 -7.45 -15.95
N GLN A 176 -17.62 -8.65 -15.43
CA GLN A 176 -17.17 -9.78 -16.27
C GLN A 176 -18.20 -10.23 -17.32
N ALA A 177 -19.48 -9.85 -17.14
CA ALA A 177 -20.55 -10.10 -18.10
C ALA A 177 -21.58 -8.94 -18.13
N PRO A 178 -22.36 -8.80 -19.22
CA PRO A 178 -23.46 -7.83 -19.29
C PRO A 178 -24.47 -8.02 -18.15
N GLY A 179 -24.75 -6.95 -17.40
CA GLY A 179 -25.66 -6.98 -16.25
C GLY A 179 -25.03 -7.36 -14.90
N GLN A 180 -23.72 -7.65 -14.85
CA GLN A 180 -23.00 -7.81 -13.60
C GLN A 180 -22.50 -6.47 -13.03
N PRO A 181 -22.37 -6.35 -11.69
CA PRO A 181 -21.77 -5.17 -11.08
C PRO A 181 -20.32 -4.98 -11.54
N PRO A 182 -19.79 -3.74 -11.47
CA PRO A 182 -18.41 -3.44 -11.82
C PRO A 182 -17.43 -4.32 -11.04
N ALA A 183 -16.38 -4.79 -11.70
CA ALA A 183 -15.31 -5.52 -11.03
C ALA A 183 -14.37 -4.52 -10.35
N VAL A 184 -13.92 -4.82 -9.13
CA VAL A 184 -12.88 -4.05 -8.44
C VAL A 184 -11.59 -4.87 -8.46
N ALA A 185 -10.53 -4.33 -9.04
CA ALA A 185 -9.24 -5.02 -9.18
C ALA A 185 -8.08 -4.20 -8.61
N GLY A 186 -7.02 -4.90 -8.20
CA GLY A 186 -5.74 -4.28 -7.82
C GLY A 186 -5.80 -3.56 -6.48
N ASP A 187 -5.89 -4.31 -5.38
CA ASP A 187 -5.72 -3.76 -4.04
C ASP A 187 -4.22 -3.68 -3.67
N PRO A 188 -3.65 -2.47 -3.62
CA PRO A 188 -2.26 -2.27 -3.24
C PRO A 188 -2.00 -2.60 -1.76
N SER A 189 -3.03 -2.56 -0.91
CA SER A 189 -2.90 -2.83 0.53
C SER A 189 -2.62 -4.30 0.83
N THR A 190 -3.03 -5.21 -0.07
CA THR A 190 -2.79 -6.66 0.05
C THR A 190 -1.31 -6.99 0.26
N HIS A 191 -0.39 -6.31 -0.43
CA HIS A 191 1.04 -6.55 -0.27
C HIS A 191 1.69 -5.61 0.75
N VAL A 192 1.26 -4.34 0.80
CA VAL A 192 1.88 -3.35 1.69
C VAL A 192 1.66 -3.69 3.16
N ILE A 193 0.46 -4.13 3.56
CA ILE A 193 0.15 -4.44 4.96
C ILE A 193 0.97 -5.64 5.45
N ALA A 194 1.13 -6.67 4.63
CA ALA A 194 1.99 -7.82 4.94
C ALA A 194 3.44 -7.40 5.17
N THR A 195 3.97 -6.55 4.28
CA THR A 195 5.32 -6.00 4.42
C THR A 195 5.46 -5.16 5.69
N ARG A 196 4.51 -4.26 6.00
CA ARG A 196 4.54 -3.43 7.21
C ARG A 196 4.48 -4.27 8.49
N SER A 197 3.67 -5.32 8.49
CA SER A 197 3.60 -6.27 9.61
C SER A 197 4.94 -6.95 9.84
N ALA A 198 5.59 -7.44 8.78
CA ALA A 198 6.92 -8.04 8.88
C ALA A 198 8.00 -7.03 9.32
N GLU A 199 8.00 -5.82 8.76
CA GLU A 199 8.97 -4.77 9.07
C GLU A 199 8.93 -4.34 10.54
N THR A 200 7.72 -4.18 11.07
CA THR A 200 7.51 -3.69 12.44
C THR A 200 7.51 -4.80 13.49
N GLY A 201 7.27 -6.06 13.07
CA GLY A 201 7.05 -7.17 13.96
C GLY A 201 5.69 -7.12 14.68
N ALA A 202 4.79 -6.22 14.27
CA ALA A 202 3.45 -6.05 14.84
C ALA A 202 2.40 -6.80 14.03
N TRP A 203 1.35 -7.28 14.69
CA TRP A 203 0.13 -7.74 14.02
C TRP A 203 -0.59 -6.57 13.36
N PHE A 204 -1.28 -6.83 12.25
CA PHE A 204 -2.19 -5.85 11.64
C PHE A 204 -3.62 -6.41 11.59
N ALA A 205 -4.58 -5.63 12.08
CA ALA A 205 -6.00 -5.82 11.83
C ALA A 205 -6.46 -4.77 10.82
N ALA A 206 -6.71 -5.21 9.59
CA ALA A 206 -7.04 -4.34 8.46
C ALA A 206 -8.52 -4.47 8.12
N ALA A 207 -9.27 -3.41 8.34
CA ALA A 207 -10.67 -3.35 7.97
C ALA A 207 -10.84 -3.06 6.47
N GLY A 208 -12.04 -3.30 5.94
CA GLY A 208 -12.33 -3.08 4.54
C GLY A 208 -13.82 -3.02 4.27
N ARG A 209 -14.16 -2.61 3.06
CA ARG A 209 -15.51 -2.67 2.49
C ARG A 209 -15.46 -3.51 1.23
N ALA A 210 -16.60 -4.01 0.79
CA ALA A 210 -16.72 -4.66 -0.50
C ALA A 210 -17.75 -3.96 -1.39
N GLY A 211 -17.46 -3.90 -2.69
CA GLY A 211 -18.36 -3.36 -3.70
C GLY A 211 -18.02 -1.95 -4.14
N VAL A 212 -19.00 -1.23 -4.68
CA VAL A 212 -18.82 0.10 -5.25
C VAL A 212 -19.73 1.10 -4.53
N GLU A 213 -19.17 2.24 -4.15
CA GLU A 213 -19.87 3.38 -3.56
C GLU A 213 -19.99 4.50 -4.60
N ALA A 214 -21.19 5.08 -4.69
CA ALA A 214 -21.55 6.19 -5.56
C ALA A 214 -21.13 6.00 -7.03
N ASP A 215 -21.22 4.76 -7.53
CA ASP A 215 -20.79 4.34 -8.87
C ASP A 215 -19.35 4.76 -9.26
N SER A 216 -18.52 5.13 -8.29
CA SER A 216 -17.24 5.81 -8.54
C SER A 216 -16.09 5.39 -7.63
N VAL A 217 -16.38 4.79 -6.48
CA VAL A 217 -15.36 4.35 -5.52
C VAL A 217 -15.44 2.84 -5.36
N GLY A 218 -14.43 2.12 -5.89
CA GLY A 218 -14.35 0.67 -5.80
C GLY A 218 -13.61 0.22 -4.54
N TYR A 219 -14.22 -0.68 -3.78
CA TYR A 219 -13.64 -1.32 -2.61
C TYR A 219 -13.39 -2.81 -2.88
N ALA A 220 -12.14 -3.22 -2.72
CA ALA A 220 -11.65 -4.53 -3.13
C ALA A 220 -11.90 -5.66 -2.11
N GLY A 221 -12.62 -5.38 -1.01
CA GLY A 221 -12.83 -6.32 0.06
C GLY A 221 -11.52 -6.75 0.73
N GLY A 222 -11.43 -8.03 1.11
CA GLY A 222 -10.20 -8.61 1.64
C GLY A 222 -9.81 -8.18 3.05
N ALA A 223 -10.72 -7.59 3.83
CA ALA A 223 -10.50 -7.22 5.24
C ALA A 223 -10.01 -8.45 6.03
N GLY A 224 -9.05 -8.28 6.93
CA GLY A 224 -8.38 -9.43 7.52
C GLY A 224 -7.28 -9.12 8.51
N ILE A 225 -6.61 -10.18 8.93
CA ILE A 225 -5.58 -10.14 9.96
C ILE A 225 -4.27 -10.64 9.36
N VAL A 226 -3.20 -9.92 9.66
CA VAL A 226 -1.85 -10.19 9.20
C VAL A 226 -0.95 -10.45 10.39
N SER A 227 -0.31 -11.61 10.37
CA SER A 227 0.78 -12.02 11.26
C SER A 227 2.09 -11.41 10.77
N PRO A 228 2.94 -10.91 11.69
CA PRO A 228 4.29 -10.45 11.34
C PRO A 228 5.20 -11.57 10.83
N ARG A 229 4.80 -12.84 10.99
CA ARG A 229 5.56 -14.02 10.55
C ARG A 229 4.95 -14.70 9.33
N ASP A 230 3.63 -14.85 9.35
CA ASP A 230 2.93 -15.73 8.40
C ASP A 230 2.22 -14.94 7.28
N GLY A 231 2.25 -13.60 7.35
CA GLY A 231 1.48 -12.76 6.45
C GLY A 231 -0.02 -12.85 6.77
N TRP A 232 -0.88 -12.81 5.75
CA TRP A 232 -2.33 -12.91 5.94
C TRP A 232 -2.74 -14.28 6.52
N VAL A 233 -3.29 -14.29 7.73
CA VAL A 233 -3.75 -15.51 8.41
C VAL A 233 -5.26 -15.74 8.25
N VAL A 234 -6.03 -14.67 8.02
CA VAL A 234 -7.44 -14.74 7.65
C VAL A 234 -7.83 -13.51 6.83
N ARG A 235 -8.72 -13.69 5.84
CA ARG A 235 -9.28 -12.61 5.00
C ARG A 235 -10.75 -12.87 4.69
N ALA A 236 -11.52 -11.80 4.64
CA ALA A 236 -12.88 -11.79 4.12
C ALA A 236 -12.84 -11.94 2.59
N PRO A 237 -13.97 -12.32 1.95
CA PRO A 237 -14.07 -12.32 0.49
C PRO A 237 -13.72 -10.96 -0.14
N GLU A 238 -13.25 -10.94 -1.38
CA GLU A 238 -12.89 -9.70 -2.07
C GLU A 238 -14.12 -8.98 -2.68
N ASP A 239 -15.20 -9.72 -2.94
CA ASP A 239 -16.33 -9.26 -3.75
C ASP A 239 -17.65 -9.05 -2.97
N ARG A 240 -17.68 -9.36 -1.67
CA ARG A 240 -18.91 -9.32 -0.87
C ARG A 240 -18.66 -9.04 0.60
N ALA A 241 -19.73 -8.70 1.30
CA ALA A 241 -19.69 -8.52 2.75
C ALA A 241 -19.26 -9.80 3.47
N GLY A 242 -18.58 -9.65 4.60
CA GLY A 242 -18.09 -10.76 5.40
C GLY A 242 -17.71 -10.34 6.82
N VAL A 243 -17.48 -11.34 7.65
CA VAL A 243 -16.88 -11.18 8.98
C VAL A 243 -15.77 -12.21 9.09
N VAL A 244 -14.63 -11.80 9.64
CA VAL A 244 -13.54 -12.71 9.97
C VAL A 244 -13.19 -12.57 11.43
N LEU A 245 -12.85 -13.70 12.05
CA LEU A 245 -12.47 -13.79 13.46
C LEU A 245 -11.17 -14.58 13.57
N HIS A 246 -10.20 -14.04 14.30
CA HIS A 246 -8.95 -14.75 14.58
C HIS A 246 -8.41 -14.39 15.96
N ALA A 247 -7.73 -15.34 16.59
CA ALA A 247 -7.04 -15.12 17.85
C ALA A 247 -5.56 -14.80 17.58
N CYS A 248 -5.14 -13.60 17.97
CA CYS A 248 -3.78 -13.12 17.78
C CYS A 248 -2.97 -13.27 19.06
N GLU A 249 -1.83 -13.94 18.99
CA GLU A 249 -0.87 -13.98 20.10
C GLU A 249 -0.01 -12.71 20.07
N LEU A 250 -0.32 -11.75 20.94
CA LEU A 250 0.39 -10.48 21.00
C LEU A 250 1.69 -10.66 21.78
N THR A 251 2.74 -11.07 21.08
CA THR A 251 4.11 -11.11 21.62
C THR A 251 4.79 -9.75 21.43
N PRO A 252 5.78 -9.37 22.25
CA PRO A 252 6.58 -8.18 21.98
C PRO A 252 7.12 -8.23 20.54
N PRO A 253 7.03 -7.12 19.77
CA PRO A 253 7.42 -7.15 18.38
C PRO A 253 8.90 -7.50 18.28
N THR A 254 9.19 -8.47 17.42
CA THR A 254 10.55 -8.78 17.00
C THR A 254 10.58 -8.43 15.51
N PRO A 255 11.01 -7.20 15.15
CA PRO A 255 11.08 -6.77 13.76
C PRO A 255 11.69 -7.86 12.88
N GLY A 256 10.96 -8.27 11.84
CA GLY A 256 11.30 -9.39 10.98
C GLY A 256 12.39 -9.08 9.96
N VAL A 257 12.83 -7.82 9.86
CA VAL A 257 14.03 -7.48 9.10
C VAL A 257 15.22 -7.70 10.01
N THR A 258 15.64 -8.96 10.16
CA THR A 258 17.07 -9.18 10.40
C THR A 258 17.75 -8.48 9.23
N PRO A 259 18.65 -7.49 9.45
CA PRO A 259 19.43 -6.93 8.36
C PRO A 259 19.94 -8.12 7.56
N LEU A 260 19.62 -8.19 6.27
CA LEU A 260 20.20 -9.22 5.43
C LEU A 260 21.69 -9.12 5.67
N GLU A 261 22.25 -10.17 6.27
CA GLU A 261 23.68 -10.24 6.53
C GLU A 261 24.33 -9.89 5.20
N GLN A 262 25.11 -8.80 5.16
CA GLN A 262 25.76 -8.37 3.94
C GLN A 262 26.71 -9.47 3.51
N ARG A 263 26.22 -10.37 2.66
CA ARG A 263 26.98 -11.48 2.14
C ARG A 263 27.59 -11.04 0.84
N THR A 264 28.91 -11.09 0.77
CA THR A 264 29.58 -11.09 -0.52
C THR A 264 29.13 -12.33 -1.28
N VAL A 265 28.22 -12.15 -2.24
CA VAL A 265 27.76 -13.24 -3.10
C VAL A 265 28.92 -13.60 -4.03
N THR A 266 29.68 -14.64 -3.69
CA THR A 266 30.74 -15.18 -4.54
C THR A 266 30.21 -16.17 -5.59
N SER A 267 28.97 -16.63 -5.43
CA SER A 267 28.27 -17.51 -6.37
C SER A 267 26.75 -17.43 -6.15
N ALA A 268 25.98 -17.30 -7.23
CA ALA A 268 24.53 -17.38 -7.13
C ALA A 268 24.08 -18.84 -7.03
N HIS A 269 23.42 -19.20 -5.94
CA HIS A 269 22.80 -20.50 -5.74
C HIS A 269 21.33 -20.40 -6.14
N GLY A 270 20.89 -21.24 -7.08
CA GLY A 270 19.49 -21.30 -7.49
C GLY A 270 19.22 -22.61 -8.23
N ALA A 271 18.03 -23.19 -7.99
CA ALA A 271 17.57 -24.39 -8.67
C ALA A 271 17.58 -24.21 -10.20
N ALA A 272 17.87 -25.28 -10.93
CA ALA A 272 17.81 -25.26 -12.38
C ALA A 272 16.37 -24.92 -12.84
N GLY A 273 16.24 -23.92 -13.71
CA GLY A 273 14.95 -23.47 -14.27
C GLY A 273 14.44 -22.12 -13.74
N ASN A 274 15.04 -21.54 -12.69
CA ASN A 274 14.64 -20.22 -12.19
C ASN A 274 15.40 -19.09 -12.89
N THR A 275 14.70 -18.00 -13.23
CA THR A 275 15.34 -16.77 -13.70
C THR A 275 16.14 -16.14 -12.56
N ARG A 276 17.43 -15.91 -12.79
CA ARG A 276 18.31 -15.25 -11.81
C ARG A 276 18.31 -13.75 -12.06
N VAL A 277 18.00 -12.98 -11.02
CA VAL A 277 17.87 -11.53 -11.06
C VAL A 277 18.95 -10.88 -10.20
N ALA A 278 19.57 -9.80 -10.68
CA ALA A 278 20.38 -8.90 -9.88
C ALA A 278 19.82 -7.48 -9.94
N ALA A 279 19.70 -6.84 -8.79
CA ALA A 279 19.50 -5.40 -8.69
C ALA A 279 20.82 -4.78 -8.25
N LEU A 280 21.34 -3.86 -9.06
CA LEU A 280 22.62 -3.22 -8.82
C LEU A 280 22.42 -1.89 -8.09
N ALA A 281 23.27 -1.63 -7.10
CA ALA A 281 23.46 -0.31 -6.52
C ALA A 281 24.82 0.21 -7.01
N LEU A 282 24.84 1.43 -7.52
CA LEU A 282 26.05 2.08 -8.03
C LEU A 282 26.24 3.40 -7.28
N ASP A 283 27.49 3.72 -6.96
CA ASP A 283 27.80 5.04 -6.44
C ASP A 283 27.57 6.08 -7.54
N PRO A 284 26.91 7.21 -7.23
CA PRO A 284 26.79 8.30 -8.18
C PRO A 284 28.19 8.85 -8.46
N SER A 285 28.63 8.79 -9.72
CA SER A 285 29.89 9.44 -10.15
C SER A 285 29.57 10.79 -10.80
N PRO A 286 30.36 11.84 -10.51
CA PRO A 286 30.29 13.11 -11.25
C PRO A 286 30.82 12.98 -12.69
N SER A 287 31.47 11.86 -13.04
CA SER A 287 32.00 11.57 -14.37
C SER A 287 31.14 10.52 -15.07
N VAL A 288 30.57 10.89 -16.21
CA VAL A 288 29.81 9.97 -17.07
C VAL A 288 30.65 8.77 -17.47
N VAL A 289 31.94 8.98 -17.76
CA VAL A 289 32.87 7.91 -18.16
C VAL A 289 33.05 6.90 -17.03
N GLU A 290 33.32 7.37 -15.81
CA GLU A 290 33.48 6.49 -14.64
C GLU A 290 32.18 5.75 -14.31
N LEU A 291 31.03 6.42 -14.44
CA LEU A 291 29.74 5.76 -14.26
C LEU A 291 29.54 4.65 -15.31
N MET A 292 29.83 4.92 -16.59
CA MET A 292 29.72 3.94 -17.66
C MET A 292 30.67 2.75 -17.47
N GLU A 293 31.90 2.99 -17.01
CA GLU A 293 32.84 1.93 -16.64
C GLU A 293 32.33 1.10 -15.45
N SER A 294 31.76 1.76 -14.43
CA SER A 294 31.16 1.10 -13.27
C SER A 294 29.94 0.25 -13.64
N VAL A 295 29.05 0.76 -14.51
CA VAL A 295 27.92 0.02 -15.08
C VAL A 295 28.43 -1.23 -15.81
N ARG A 296 29.41 -1.06 -16.71
CA ARG A 296 30.00 -2.17 -17.49
C ARG A 296 30.59 -3.25 -16.57
N ALA A 297 31.40 -2.84 -15.60
CA ALA A 297 32.04 -3.75 -14.66
C ALA A 297 31.00 -4.51 -13.81
N SER A 298 29.99 -3.81 -13.31
CA SER A 298 28.95 -4.37 -12.44
C SER A 298 28.03 -5.33 -13.19
N VAL A 299 27.63 -5.00 -14.42
CA VAL A 299 26.81 -5.89 -15.26
C VAL A 299 27.60 -7.17 -15.60
N ARG A 300 28.88 -7.06 -15.97
CA ARG A 300 29.75 -8.23 -16.21
C ARG A 300 29.92 -9.09 -14.96
N ALA A 301 30.12 -8.47 -13.80
CA ALA A 301 30.24 -9.19 -12.54
C ALA A 301 28.94 -9.95 -12.19
N ALA A 302 27.77 -9.31 -12.33
CA ALA A 302 26.47 -9.94 -12.11
C ALA A 302 26.23 -11.09 -13.10
N ALA A 303 26.56 -10.90 -14.38
CA ALA A 303 26.45 -11.94 -15.41
C ALA A 303 27.38 -13.13 -15.11
N ALA A 304 28.61 -12.89 -14.63
CA ALA A 304 29.53 -13.95 -14.23
C ALA A 304 29.01 -14.81 -13.06
N LEU A 305 28.10 -14.27 -12.24
CA LEU A 305 27.36 -15.02 -11.22
C LEU A 305 26.18 -15.84 -11.80
N GLY A 306 25.99 -15.81 -13.12
CA GLY A 306 24.89 -16.50 -13.83
C GLY A 306 23.59 -15.73 -13.81
N THR A 307 23.61 -14.42 -13.54
CA THR A 307 22.42 -13.57 -13.60
C THR A 307 21.91 -13.47 -15.04
N GLN A 308 20.59 -13.46 -15.20
CA GLN A 308 19.92 -13.41 -16.50
C GLN A 308 19.18 -12.09 -16.71
N LEU A 309 18.63 -11.50 -15.64
CA LEU A 309 17.99 -10.19 -15.62
C LEU A 309 18.73 -9.27 -14.65
N ILE A 310 19.17 -8.12 -15.12
CA ILE A 310 19.94 -7.13 -14.35
C ILE A 310 19.17 -5.80 -14.36
N VAL A 311 18.84 -5.29 -13.18
CA VAL A 311 18.20 -3.99 -12.98
C VAL A 311 19.25 -3.01 -12.45
N LEU A 312 19.54 -1.98 -13.23
CA LEU A 312 20.39 -0.87 -12.85
C LEU A 312 19.57 0.20 -12.11
N PRO A 313 20.21 1.02 -11.25
CA PRO A 313 19.54 2.17 -10.65
C PRO A 313 19.23 3.20 -11.74
N ASP A 314 18.48 4.24 -11.39
CA ASP A 314 18.32 5.38 -12.27
C ASP A 314 19.65 6.13 -12.41
N LEU A 315 20.23 6.10 -13.62
CA LEU A 315 21.57 6.60 -13.89
C LEU A 315 21.62 8.13 -14.05
N THR A 316 20.46 8.79 -14.10
CA THR A 316 20.40 10.25 -14.18
C THR A 316 20.58 10.90 -12.80
N GLY A 317 20.18 10.21 -11.73
CA GLY A 317 20.12 10.80 -10.41
C GLY A 317 19.25 12.07 -10.39
N PRO A 318 19.60 13.09 -9.58
CA PRO A 318 18.86 14.35 -9.51
C PRO A 318 19.23 15.35 -10.62
N ASP A 319 20.33 15.13 -11.36
CA ASP A 319 20.78 16.06 -12.41
C ASP A 319 20.35 15.58 -13.81
N PRO A 320 19.35 16.24 -14.44
CA PRO A 320 18.89 15.90 -15.78
C PRO A 320 19.92 16.13 -16.90
N ARG A 321 21.10 16.66 -16.56
CA ARG A 321 22.21 16.90 -17.48
C ARG A 321 23.35 15.89 -17.31
N ALA A 322 23.32 15.06 -16.28
CA ALA A 322 24.42 14.14 -15.98
C ALA A 322 24.54 13.08 -17.07
N VAL A 323 23.48 12.29 -17.30
CA VAL A 323 23.53 11.12 -18.18
C VAL A 323 22.22 10.95 -18.93
N THR A 324 22.33 10.89 -20.26
CA THR A 324 21.18 10.71 -21.15
C THR A 324 21.08 9.28 -21.67
N ARG A 325 19.86 8.89 -22.04
CA ARG A 325 19.57 7.61 -22.71
C ARG A 325 20.40 7.44 -23.98
N ALA A 326 20.62 8.50 -24.74
CA ALA A 326 21.41 8.43 -25.98
C ALA A 326 22.88 8.06 -25.73
N GLU A 327 23.42 8.44 -24.57
CA GLU A 327 24.80 8.10 -24.18
C GLU A 327 24.89 6.69 -23.62
N VAL A 328 23.90 6.28 -22.80
CA VAL A 328 23.94 4.99 -22.09
C VAL A 328 23.45 3.83 -22.94
N LEU A 329 22.46 4.03 -23.82
CA LEU A 329 21.84 2.93 -24.54
C LEU A 329 22.85 2.09 -25.35
N PRO A 330 23.80 2.66 -26.12
CA PRO A 330 24.80 1.89 -26.83
C PRO A 330 25.65 0.99 -25.91
N LEU A 331 25.98 1.49 -24.71
CA LEU A 331 26.68 0.70 -23.69
C LEU A 331 25.82 -0.47 -23.20
N LEU A 332 24.53 -0.22 -22.91
CA LEU A 332 23.63 -1.28 -22.46
C LEU A 332 23.47 -2.36 -23.52
N GLU A 333 23.31 -1.96 -24.79
CA GLU A 333 23.25 -2.88 -25.93
C GLU A 333 24.54 -3.70 -26.06
N GLU A 334 25.70 -3.06 -26.02
CA GLU A 334 26.99 -3.74 -26.10
C GLU A 334 27.15 -4.76 -24.97
N VAL A 335 26.92 -4.36 -23.71
CA VAL A 335 27.17 -5.23 -22.56
C VAL A 335 26.11 -6.32 -22.44
N ALA A 336 24.84 -6.05 -22.79
CA ALA A 336 23.79 -7.07 -22.83
C ALA A 336 24.06 -8.11 -23.93
N ALA A 337 24.60 -7.70 -25.08
CA ALA A 337 25.04 -8.61 -26.14
C ALA A 337 26.19 -9.49 -25.67
N GLU A 338 27.23 -8.88 -25.09
CA GLU A 338 28.44 -9.55 -24.61
C GLU A 338 28.13 -10.58 -23.52
N THR A 339 27.27 -10.20 -22.56
CA THR A 339 26.97 -11.03 -21.39
C THR A 339 25.78 -11.95 -21.59
N HIS A 340 25.07 -11.82 -22.72
CA HIS A 340 23.82 -12.51 -22.99
C HIS A 340 22.78 -12.33 -21.88
N THR A 341 22.61 -11.10 -21.40
CA THR A 341 21.67 -10.75 -20.32
C THR A 341 20.55 -9.84 -20.81
N LEU A 342 19.49 -9.79 -20.01
CA LEU A 342 18.45 -8.77 -20.06
C LEU A 342 18.83 -7.66 -19.07
N VAL A 343 18.98 -6.43 -19.55
CA VAL A 343 19.40 -5.27 -18.76
C VAL A 343 18.32 -4.19 -18.80
N LEU A 344 17.95 -3.69 -17.62
CA LEU A 344 17.01 -2.59 -17.44
C LEU A 344 17.73 -1.41 -16.81
N ALA A 345 17.54 -0.19 -17.33
CA ALA A 345 18.13 1.02 -16.76
C ALA A 345 17.24 2.25 -16.97
N GLY A 346 17.20 3.12 -15.95
CA GLY A 346 16.62 4.46 -16.04
C GLY A 346 17.65 5.48 -16.51
N ALA A 347 17.25 6.39 -17.41
CA ALA A 347 18.06 7.53 -17.83
C ALA A 347 17.17 8.70 -18.31
N ALA A 348 17.77 9.87 -18.49
CA ALA A 348 17.12 11.05 -19.03
C ALA A 348 17.02 10.94 -20.55
N GLU A 349 15.83 11.14 -21.09
CA GLU A 349 15.58 11.15 -22.52
C GLU A 349 15.18 12.55 -22.97
N ARG A 350 15.88 13.06 -23.99
CA ARG A 350 15.49 14.28 -24.69
C ARG A 350 14.76 13.88 -25.98
N ALA A 351 13.50 14.23 -26.07
CA ALA A 351 12.68 13.95 -27.24
C ALA A 351 11.70 15.10 -27.46
N GLU A 352 11.54 15.52 -28.72
CA GLU A 352 10.57 16.55 -29.11
C GLU A 352 10.76 17.89 -28.38
N GLY A 353 12.00 18.21 -27.98
CA GLY A 353 12.32 19.41 -27.21
C GLY A 353 11.99 19.32 -25.72
N GLU A 354 11.40 18.23 -25.28
CA GLU A 354 11.06 17.95 -23.88
C GLU A 354 12.05 16.96 -23.26
N LEU A 355 12.04 16.91 -21.93
CA LEU A 355 12.88 16.06 -21.12
C LEU A 355 12.01 15.04 -20.38
N TYR A 356 12.32 13.75 -20.51
CA TYR A 356 11.60 12.66 -19.88
C TYR A 356 12.55 11.82 -19.04
N ARG A 357 12.02 11.20 -17.99
CA ARG A 357 12.69 10.08 -17.32
C ARG A 357 12.21 8.81 -18.01
N SER A 358 13.12 8.00 -18.53
CA SER A 358 12.74 6.78 -19.22
C SER A 358 13.53 5.56 -18.82
N VAL A 359 12.85 4.41 -18.87
CA VAL A 359 13.41 3.09 -18.60
C VAL A 359 13.59 2.36 -19.93
N SER A 360 14.80 1.91 -20.22
CA SER A 360 15.12 1.07 -21.38
C SER A 360 15.24 -0.40 -20.98
N VAL A 361 14.69 -1.28 -21.81
CA VAL A 361 14.81 -2.74 -21.68
C VAL A 361 15.62 -3.26 -22.84
N VAL A 362 16.78 -3.84 -22.56
CA VAL A 362 17.71 -4.33 -23.57
C VAL A 362 17.96 -5.81 -23.35
N GLU A 363 17.74 -6.64 -24.36
CA GLU A 363 18.00 -8.09 -24.29
C GLU A 363 18.91 -8.52 -25.44
N ASN A 364 20.01 -9.19 -25.10
CA ASN A 364 21.00 -9.68 -26.09
C ASN A 364 21.44 -8.60 -27.09
N GLY A 365 21.59 -7.36 -26.61
CA GLY A 365 21.99 -6.20 -27.41
C GLY A 365 20.90 -5.56 -28.25
N ARG A 366 19.64 -5.95 -28.08
CA ARG A 366 18.50 -5.33 -28.75
C ARG A 366 17.65 -4.57 -27.75
N LEU A 367 17.40 -3.29 -28.01
CA LEU A 367 16.34 -2.55 -27.34
C LEU A 367 14.97 -3.17 -27.62
N LEU A 368 14.30 -3.69 -26.59
CA LEU A 368 12.96 -4.26 -26.68
C LEU A 368 11.88 -3.21 -26.48
N ALA A 369 12.08 -2.34 -25.49
CA ALA A 369 11.11 -1.32 -25.11
C ALA A 369 11.81 -0.11 -24.48
N THR A 370 11.17 1.05 -24.61
CA THR A 370 11.46 2.25 -23.82
C THR A 370 10.16 2.74 -23.23
N TYR A 371 10.18 3.12 -21.96
CA TYR A 371 9.02 3.62 -21.26
C TYR A 371 9.33 4.97 -20.61
N ARG A 372 8.50 5.99 -20.88
CA ARG A 372 8.59 7.30 -20.23
C ARG A 372 7.72 7.29 -18.97
N VAL A 373 8.34 7.57 -17.83
CA VAL A 373 7.69 7.55 -16.51
C VAL A 373 6.56 8.58 -16.48
N ALA A 374 5.34 8.15 -16.18
CA ALA A 374 4.15 8.97 -16.06
C ALA A 374 4.02 9.61 -14.67
N ALA A 375 4.34 8.87 -13.59
CA ALA A 375 4.25 9.40 -12.22
C ALA A 375 5.57 10.03 -11.74
N LEU A 376 5.71 11.33 -11.98
CA LEU A 376 6.86 12.13 -11.55
C LEU A 376 6.70 12.73 -10.15
N SER A 377 7.81 12.79 -9.41
CA SER A 377 7.90 13.55 -8.14
C SER A 377 7.87 15.07 -8.36
N ASP A 378 7.66 15.83 -7.29
CA ASP A 378 7.80 17.30 -7.35
C ASP A 378 9.24 17.73 -7.70
N GLU A 379 10.23 16.97 -7.25
CA GLU A 379 11.65 17.19 -7.56
C GLU A 379 11.92 16.95 -9.05
N ASP A 380 11.37 15.89 -9.63
CA ASP A 380 11.48 15.61 -11.07
C ASP A 380 10.87 16.75 -11.90
N ARG A 381 9.68 17.21 -11.51
CA ARG A 381 9.00 18.34 -12.20
C ARG A 381 9.81 19.62 -12.07
N ALA A 382 10.39 19.89 -10.90
CA ALA A 382 11.26 21.04 -10.67
C ALA A 382 12.56 20.96 -11.49
N ALA A 383 13.09 19.75 -11.72
CA ALA A 383 14.22 19.49 -12.59
C ALA A 383 13.87 19.58 -14.09
N GLY A 384 12.60 19.78 -14.44
CA GLY A 384 12.13 20.00 -15.81
C GLY A 384 11.69 18.74 -16.55
N PHE A 385 11.51 17.62 -15.86
CA PHE A 385 10.96 16.41 -16.45
C PHE A 385 9.46 16.56 -16.75
N ARG A 386 9.05 16.00 -17.89
CA ARG A 386 7.65 15.84 -18.28
C ARG A 386 7.18 14.42 -18.04
N PRO A 387 5.92 14.23 -17.59
CA PRO A 387 5.35 12.90 -17.48
C PRO A 387 5.21 12.28 -18.87
N GLY A 388 5.47 10.98 -18.97
CA GLY A 388 5.07 10.19 -20.12
C GLY A 388 3.55 10.11 -20.25
N SER A 389 3.07 9.85 -21.47
CA SER A 389 1.64 9.68 -21.78
C SER A 389 1.18 8.22 -21.81
N ASP A 390 2.13 7.29 -21.81
CA ASP A 390 1.85 5.88 -22.02
C ASP A 390 1.64 5.14 -20.70
N SER A 391 0.84 4.08 -20.71
CA SER A 391 0.77 3.14 -19.60
C SER A 391 2.06 2.34 -19.49
N SER A 392 2.47 2.02 -18.25
CA SER A 392 3.56 1.09 -17.95
C SER A 392 3.49 -0.17 -18.82
N PRO A 393 4.47 -0.40 -19.72
CA PRO A 393 4.36 -1.46 -20.70
C PRO A 393 4.65 -2.82 -20.08
N ILE A 394 4.00 -3.83 -20.66
CA ILE A 394 4.28 -5.23 -20.43
C ILE A 394 5.17 -5.72 -21.57
N VAL A 395 6.37 -6.20 -21.25
CA VAL A 395 7.38 -6.62 -22.23
C VAL A 395 7.56 -8.13 -22.16
N SER A 396 7.42 -8.81 -23.31
CA SER A 396 7.80 -10.22 -23.43
C SER A 396 9.30 -10.31 -23.71
N THR A 397 10.00 -11.11 -22.91
CA THR A 397 11.44 -11.35 -22.98
C THR A 397 11.71 -12.84 -23.18
N GLU A 398 12.82 -13.16 -23.82
CA GLU A 398 13.21 -14.56 -24.02
C GLU A 398 13.64 -15.23 -22.71
N ARG A 399 14.25 -14.46 -21.79
CA ARG A 399 14.88 -15.01 -20.57
C ARG A 399 14.06 -14.93 -19.30
N ALA A 400 13.25 -13.89 -19.14
CA ALA A 400 12.49 -13.63 -17.92
C ALA A 400 10.98 -13.79 -18.11
N GLY A 401 10.54 -14.23 -19.29
CA GLY A 401 9.13 -14.29 -19.63
C GLY A 401 8.55 -12.87 -19.75
N ILE A 402 7.40 -12.65 -19.15
CA ILE A 402 6.68 -11.37 -19.23
C ILE A 402 7.05 -10.50 -18.02
N ILE A 403 7.51 -9.28 -18.29
CA ILE A 403 7.85 -8.29 -17.25
C ILE A 403 7.00 -7.03 -17.38
N GLY A 404 6.61 -6.43 -16.25
CA GLY A 404 6.01 -5.09 -16.21
C GLY A 404 7.06 -4.05 -15.85
N LEU A 405 7.01 -2.87 -16.48
CA LEU A 405 7.95 -1.78 -16.22
C LEU A 405 7.31 -0.67 -15.38
N LEU A 406 7.89 -0.41 -14.22
CA LEU A 406 7.57 0.74 -13.39
C LEU A 406 8.85 1.57 -13.19
N GLY A 407 8.75 2.90 -13.30
CA GLY A 407 9.88 3.79 -13.10
C GLY A 407 9.66 4.76 -11.95
N GLY A 408 10.73 5.04 -11.19
CA GLY A 408 10.71 6.04 -10.12
C GLY A 408 9.60 5.79 -9.09
N ARG A 409 8.68 6.75 -8.94
CA ARG A 409 7.60 6.68 -7.95
C ARG A 409 6.50 5.69 -8.29
N GLU A 410 6.38 5.24 -9.54
CA GLU A 410 5.34 4.29 -9.94
C GLU A 410 5.49 2.93 -9.25
N GLY A 411 6.72 2.52 -8.93
CA GLY A 411 6.98 1.32 -8.14
C GLY A 411 6.77 1.50 -6.63
N LEU A 412 6.58 2.74 -6.18
CA LEU A 412 6.41 3.11 -4.76
C LEU A 412 5.00 3.58 -4.45
N GLN A 413 4.20 3.86 -5.48
CA GLN A 413 2.83 4.33 -5.36
C GLN A 413 1.89 3.18 -5.72
N PRO A 414 1.01 2.80 -4.78
CA PRO A 414 -0.18 1.96 -5.00
C PRO A 414 -0.90 2.14 -6.33
#